data_AF-A0A6V7IDE2-F1
#
_entry.id   AF-A0A6V7IDE2-F1
#
_cell.length_a   1.000
_cell.length_b   1.000
_cell.length_c   1.000
_cell.angle_alpha   90.00
_cell.angle_beta   90.00
_cell.angle_gamma   90.00
#
_symmetry.space_group_name_H-M   'P 1'
#
loop_
_entity.id
_entity.type
_entity.pdbx_description
1 polymer ?
#
loop_
_entity_poly.entity_id
_entity_poly.type
_entity_poly.pdbx_seq_one_letter_code
_entity_poly.pdbx_strand_id
1 'polypeptide(L)' 'QFRQFDWGPLKNKRIYGTRTPPAYDLSKIKLPIIFHYSENDWLAAVK' A
#
# COMPACT_ATOMS: atom_id res chain seq x y z
N GLN A 1 0.06 7.20 -0.89
CA GLN A 1 0.94 6.13 -1.45
C GLN A 1 0.53 4.81 -0.84
N PHE A 2 0.56 3.71 -1.58
CA PHE A 2 0.30 2.37 -1.05
C PHE A 2 1.58 1.79 -0.43
N ARG A 3 1.74 1.98 0.89
CA ARG A 3 2.94 1.68 1.67
C ARG A 3 2.58 1.36 3.12
N GLN A 4 3.55 0.87 3.89
CA GLN A 4 3.39 0.70 5.34
C GLN A 4 3.21 2.07 6.05
N PHE A 5 2.69 2.05 7.27
CA PHE A 5 2.47 3.27 8.06
C PHE A 5 3.80 3.98 8.38
N ASP A 6 3.79 5.31 8.36
CA ASP A 6 4.99 6.11 8.65
C ASP A 6 5.06 6.47 10.13
N TRP A 7 5.96 5.82 10.87
CA TRP A 7 6.20 6.08 12.28
C TRP A 7 7.27 7.14 12.54
N GLY A 8 7.82 7.75 11.47
CA GLY A 8 8.99 8.61 11.53
C GLY A 8 10.32 7.84 11.51
N PRO A 9 11.46 8.50 11.18
CA PRO A 9 12.68 7.82 10.72
C PRO A 9 13.29 6.79 11.67
N LEU A 10 13.33 7.10 12.98
CA LEU A 10 13.91 6.22 13.99
C LEU A 10 13.05 4.98 14.24
N LYS A 11 11.74 5.20 14.39
CA LYS A 11 10.78 4.12 14.63
C LYS A 11 10.58 3.26 13.38
N ASN A 12 10.61 3.85 12.18
CA ASN A 12 10.66 3.12 10.92
C ASN A 12 11.92 2.25 10.82
N LYS A 13 13.10 2.78 11.16
CA LYS A 13 14.35 1.98 11.11
C LYS A 13 14.28 0.79 12.07
N ARG A 14 13.67 0.97 13.25
CA ARG A 14 13.48 -0.10 14.23
C ARG A 14 12.46 -1.16 13.77
N ILE A 15 11.35 -0.75 13.15
CA ILE A 15 10.25 -1.67 12.78
C ILE A 15 10.47 -2.30 11.40
N TYR A 16 10.91 -1.50 10.41
CA TYR A 16 10.99 -1.89 9.01
C TYR A 16 12.42 -2.10 8.50
N GLY A 17 13.44 -1.72 9.29
CA GLY A 17 14.84 -1.77 8.83
C GLY A 17 15.24 -0.63 7.89
N THR A 18 14.33 0.29 7.56
CA THR A 18 14.54 1.45 6.67
C THR A 18 14.06 2.74 7.35
N ARG A 19 14.67 3.89 7.03
CA ARG A 19 14.23 5.19 7.61
C ARG A 19 12.90 5.67 7.02
N THR A 20 12.58 5.26 5.80
CA THR A 20 11.30 5.49 5.13
C THR A 20 10.46 4.22 5.17
N PRO A 21 9.13 4.30 5.28
CA PRO A 21 8.30 3.10 5.27
C PRO A 21 8.29 2.47 3.86
N PRO A 22 8.45 1.14 3.76
CA PRO A 22 8.53 0.45 2.47
C PRO A 22 7.19 0.44 1.73
N ALA A 23 7.26 0.50 0.40
CA ALA A 23 6.10 0.33 -0.48
C ALA A 23 5.65 -1.13 -0.54
N TYR A 24 4.35 -1.35 -0.74
CA TYR A 24 3.83 -2.68 -1.04
C TYR A 24 3.97 -2.94 -2.54
N ASP A 25 4.71 -3.99 -2.88
CA ASP A 25 4.89 -4.41 -4.26
C ASP A 25 3.73 -5.32 -4.69
N LEU A 26 2.75 -4.74 -5.41
CA LEU A 26 1.57 -5.46 -5.87
C LEU A 26 1.90 -6.55 -6.91
N SER A 27 3.03 -6.47 -7.61
CA SER A 27 3.41 -7.52 -8.58
C SER A 27 3.78 -8.84 -7.89
N LYS A 28 3.95 -8.85 -6.57
CA LYS A 28 4.15 -10.06 -5.78
C LYS A 28 2.87 -10.82 -5.50
N ILE A 29 1.70 -10.23 -5.75
CA ILE A 29 0.41 -10.92 -5.62
C ILE A 29 0.25 -11.81 -6.86
N LYS A 30 0.35 -13.14 -6.68
CA LYS A 30 0.28 -14.13 -7.78
C LYS A 30 -1.05 -14.87 -7.88
N LEU A 31 -1.91 -14.71 -6.89
CA LEU A 31 -3.22 -15.36 -6.85
C LEU A 31 -4.15 -14.71 -7.86
N PRO A 32 -5.07 -15.46 -8.51
CA PRO A 32 -6.10 -14.86 -9.34
C PRO A 32 -7.03 -13.98 -8.50
N ILE A 33 -7.35 -12.79 -8.99
CA ILE A 33 -8.18 -11.79 -8.31
C ILE A 33 -9.31 -11.36 -9.25
N ILE A 34 -10.51 -11.20 -8.69
CA ILE A 34 -11.64 -10.58 -9.37
C ILE A 34 -11.89 -9.24 -8.70
N PHE A 35 -11.96 -8.16 -9.48
CA PHE A 35 -12.26 -6.83 -8.99
C PHE A 35 -13.72 -6.49 -9.27
N HIS A 36 -14.46 -6.12 -8.23
CA HIS A 36 -15.77 -5.50 -8.35
C HIS A 36 -15.63 -4.05 -7.88
N TYR A 37 -15.97 -3.10 -8.75
CA TYR A 37 -15.94 -1.67 -8.47
C TYR A 37 -17.06 -0.95 -9.22
N SER A 38 -17.36 0.29 -8.83
CA SER A 38 -18.39 1.11 -9.43
C SER A 38 -17.85 2.51 -9.74
N GLU A 39 -18.34 3.12 -10.83
CA GLU A 39 -17.98 4.49 -11.20
C GLU A 39 -18.42 5.52 -10.16
N ASN A 40 -19.50 5.23 -9.42
CA ASN A 40 -20.04 6.14 -8.41
C ASN A 40 -19.48 5.88 -7.00
N ASP A 41 -18.40 5.11 -6.87
CA ASP A 41 -17.68 4.94 -5.60
C ASP A 41 -16.67 6.09 -5.43
N TRP A 42 -16.91 6.96 -4.45
CA TRP A 42 -16.05 8.12 -4.20
C TRP A 42 -14.68 7.76 -3.63
N LEU A 43 -14.56 6.61 -2.96
CA LEU A 43 -13.32 6.20 -2.31
C LEU A 43 -12.44 5.38 -3.26
N ALA A 44 -13.04 4.53 -4.08
CA ALA A 44 -12.38 3.70 -5.08
C ALA A 44 -12.69 4.16 -6.52
N ALA A 45 -12.53 5.46 -6.77
CA ALA A 45 -12.89 6.08 -8.04
C ALA A 45 -12.14 5.49 -9.25
N VAL A 46 -12.86 5.37 -10.36
CA VAL A 46 -12.30 5.04 -11.67
C VAL A 46 -11.57 6.27 -12.22
N LYS A 47 -10.38 6.08 -12.80
CA LYS A 47 -9.57 7.15 -13.37
C LYS A 47 -9.49 7.04 -14.88
#